data_AF-A0A561WIC1-F1
#
_entry.id   AF-A0A561WIC1-F1
#
_cell.length_a   1.000
_cell.length_b   1.000
_cell.length_c   1.000
_cell.angle_alpha   90.00
_cell.angle_beta   90.00
_cell.angle_gamma   90.00
#
_symmetry.space_group_name_H-M   'P 1'
#
loop_
_entity.id
_entity.type
_entity.pdbx_description
1 polymer ?
#
loop_
_entity_poly.entity_id
_entity_poly.type
_entity_poly.pdbx_seq_one_letter_code
_entity_poly.pdbx_strand_id
1 'polypeptide(L)' 'MAQDRWQPDADVYSPDRSVRLRADRSGQLHVDLRDLHRHTEESLAGQVRAAARVALATLQVEPGAADRPDRRHGGRR' A
#
# COMPACT_ATOMS: atom_id res chain seq x y z
N MET A 1 -3.98 -10.79 -26.03
CA MET A 1 -3.31 -9.81 -25.14
C MET A 1 -3.23 -10.44 -23.76
N ALA A 2 -2.09 -11.05 -23.41
CA ALA A 2 -1.89 -11.59 -22.07
C ALA A 2 -1.80 -10.41 -21.10
N GLN A 3 -2.83 -10.22 -20.29
CA GLN A 3 -2.82 -9.29 -19.17
C GLN A 3 -1.80 -9.90 -18.20
N ASP A 4 -0.63 -9.28 -18.11
CA ASP A 4 0.40 -9.65 -17.15
C ASP A 4 -0.28 -9.80 -15.78
N ARG A 5 -0.42 -11.05 -15.31
CA ARG A 5 -1.23 -11.40 -14.15
C ARG A 5 -0.45 -11.10 -12.88
N TRP A 6 0.16 -9.93 -12.84
CA TRP A 6 0.83 -9.43 -11.66
C TRP A 6 -0.23 -9.12 -10.61
N GLN A 7 -0.26 -9.96 -9.56
CA GLN A 7 -1.13 -9.80 -8.40
C GLN A 7 -0.37 -9.02 -7.34
N PRO A 8 -0.74 -7.75 -7.09
CA PRO A 8 -0.10 -6.95 -6.06
C PRO A 8 -0.57 -7.40 -4.67
N ASP A 9 0.37 -7.45 -3.73
CA ASP A 9 0.10 -7.65 -2.31
C ASP A 9 -0.42 -6.37 -1.63
N ALA A 10 -0.10 -5.20 -2.20
CA ALA A 10 -0.59 -3.89 -1.76
C ALA A 10 -1.08 -3.07 -2.96
N ASP A 11 -2.28 -2.48 -2.85
CA ASP A 11 -2.87 -1.57 -3.84
C ASP A 11 -3.35 -0.30 -3.11
N VAL A 12 -2.63 0.81 -3.32
CA VAL A 12 -2.81 2.08 -2.60
C VAL A 12 -3.20 3.17 -3.58
N TYR A 13 -4.22 3.95 -3.21
CA TYR A 13 -4.65 5.13 -3.97
C TYR A 13 -4.34 6.40 -3.18
N SER A 14 -3.95 7.46 -3.89
CA SER A 14 -3.99 8.80 -3.32
C SER A 14 -5.44 9.23 -3.05
N PRO A 15 -5.69 10.18 -2.12
CA PRO A 15 -7.05 10.62 -1.78
C PRO A 15 -7.85 11.14 -2.97
N ASP A 16 -7.18 11.82 -3.89
CA ASP A 16 -7.69 12.35 -5.16
C ASP A 16 -7.72 11.32 -6.30
N ARG A 17 -7.26 10.08 -6.05
CA ARG A 17 -7.16 8.96 -7.02
C ARG A 17 -6.33 9.27 -8.27
N SER A 18 -5.50 10.30 -8.23
CA SER A 18 -4.57 10.65 -9.30
C SER A 18 -3.36 9.70 -9.35
N VAL A 19 -2.97 9.14 -8.20
CA VAL A 19 -1.87 8.18 -8.07
C VAL A 19 -2.43 6.84 -7.60
N ARG A 20 -2.07 5.77 -8.31
CA ARG A 20 -2.24 4.39 -7.85
C ARG A 20 -0.89 3.73 -7.78
N LEU A 21 -0.58 3.14 -6.64
CA LEU A 21 0.66 2.43 -6.41
C LEU A 21 0.32 0.98 -6.04
N ARG A 22 0.88 0.07 -6.81
CA ARG A 22 0.77 -1.36 -6.62
C ARG A 22 2.14 -1.90 -6.22
N ALA A 23 2.21 -2.78 -5.26
CA ALA A 23 3.46 -3.40 -4.82
C ALA A 23 3.26 -4.87 -4.50
N ASP A 24 4.29 -5.68 -4.73
CA ASP A 24 4.34 -7.07 -4.30
C ASP A 24 5.41 -7.29 -3.23
N ARG A 25 5.35 -8.43 -2.53
CA ARG A 25 6.33 -8.82 -1.50
C ARG A 25 7.73 -9.11 -2.07
N SER A 26 7.85 -9.33 -3.38
CA SER A 26 9.16 -9.51 -4.04
C SER A 26 9.90 -8.17 -4.21
N GLY A 27 9.22 -7.06 -3.94
CA GLY A 27 9.78 -5.71 -4.05
C GLY A 27 9.52 -5.07 -5.40
N GLN A 28 8.70 -5.68 -6.27
CA GLN A 28 8.26 -5.00 -7.49
C GLN A 28 7.18 -3.98 -7.16
N LEU A 29 7.23 -2.85 -7.87
CA LEU A 29 6.37 -1.71 -7.64
C LEU A 29 5.97 -1.10 -8.98
N HIS A 30 4.67 -0.90 -9.17
CA HIS A 30 4.12 -0.20 -10.34
C HIS A 30 3.37 1.03 -9.86
N VAL A 31 3.64 2.16 -10.53
CA VAL A 31 2.96 3.43 -10.25
C VAL A 31 2.20 3.84 -11.50
N ASP A 32 0.89 3.97 -11.37
CA ASP A 32 0.02 4.53 -12.40
C ASP A 32 -0.39 5.95 -11.99
N LEU A 33 -0.19 6.90 -12.91
CA LEU A 33 -0.52 8.30 -12.72
C LEU A 33 -1.62 8.72 -13.69
N ARG A 34 -2.59 9.47 -13.19
CA ARG A 34 -3.63 10.15 -13.98
C ARG A 34 -3.46 11.65 -13.86
N ASP A 35 -3.81 12.36 -14.93
CA ASP A 35 -3.81 13.83 -14.95
C ASP A 35 -2.48 14.48 -14.56
N LEU A 36 -1.34 13.87 -14.96
CA LEU A 36 0.01 14.32 -14.62
C LEU A 36 0.24 15.83 -14.83
N HIS A 37 -0.36 16.39 -15.88
CA HIS A 37 -0.30 17.82 -16.22
C HIS A 37 -0.85 18.77 -15.14
N ARG A 38 -1.64 18.27 -14.19
CA ARG A 38 -2.22 19.04 -13.08
C ARG A 38 -1.34 19.03 -11.84
N HIS A 39 -0.30 18.19 -11.81
CA HIS A 39 0.59 18.05 -10.66
C HIS A 39 1.84 18.93 -10.83
N THR A 40 2.26 19.56 -9.74
CA THR A 40 3.62 20.07 -9.62
C THR A 40 4.56 18.93 -9.23
N GLU A 41 5.85 19.07 -9.55
CA GLU A 41 6.86 18.08 -9.18
C GLU A 41 6.85 17.78 -7.68
N GLU A 42 6.76 18.83 -6.85
CA GLU A 42 6.72 18.70 -5.39
C GLU A 42 5.49 17.94 -4.90
N SER A 43 4.30 18.27 -5.43
CA SER A 43 3.05 17.60 -5.08
C SER A 43 3.10 16.11 -5.46
N LEU A 44 3.56 15.82 -6.67
CA LEU A 44 3.67 14.45 -7.17
C LEU A 44 4.65 13.62 -6.33
N ALA A 45 5.84 14.16 -6.06
CA ALA A 45 6.85 13.49 -5.24
C ALA A 45 6.33 13.22 -3.81
N GLY A 46 5.59 14.17 -3.23
CA GLY A 46 4.93 14.02 -1.94
C GLY A 46 3.88 12.90 -1.94
N GLN A 47 3.00 12.89 -2.94
CA GLN A 47 1.96 11.87 -3.08
C GLN A 47 2.56 10.47 -3.29
N VAL A 48 3.56 10.33 -4.16
CA VAL A 48 4.24 9.04 -4.40
C VAL A 48 4.96 8.56 -3.14
N ARG A 49 5.66 9.44 -2.42
CA ARG A 49 6.30 9.06 -1.13
C ARG A 49 5.28 8.62 -0.09
N ALA A 50 4.15 9.31 0.02
CA ALA A 50 3.09 8.95 0.95
C ALA A 50 2.50 7.57 0.60
N ALA A 51 2.17 7.34 -0.67
CA ALA A 51 1.67 6.05 -1.15
C ALA A 51 2.68 4.92 -0.93
N ALA A 52 3.97 5.17 -1.20
CA ALA A 52 5.03 4.19 -1.00
C ALA A 52 5.20 3.82 0.49
N ARG A 53 5.11 4.80 1.39
CA ARG A 53 5.13 4.54 2.84
C ARG A 53 3.99 3.65 3.28
N VAL A 54 2.77 3.90 2.78
CA VAL A 54 1.60 3.07 3.08
C VAL A 54 1.79 1.66 2.53
N ALA A 55 2.21 1.52 1.27
CA ALA A 55 2.46 0.22 0.67
C ALA A 55 3.54 -0.57 1.42
N LEU A 56 4.65 0.08 1.81
CA LEU A 56 5.69 -0.54 2.63
C LEU A 56 5.13 -1.00 3.98
N ALA A 57 4.32 -0.17 4.65
CA ALA A 57 3.68 -0.57 5.90
C ALA A 57 2.76 -1.78 5.70
N THR A 58 1.95 -1.81 4.63
CA THR A 58 1.10 -2.96 4.29
C THR A 58 1.90 -4.24 4.05
N LEU A 59 3.05 -4.14 3.37
CA LEU A 59 3.92 -5.30 3.10
C LEU A 59 4.71 -5.75 4.34
N GLN A 60 5.04 -4.83 5.24
CA GLN A 60 5.78 -5.11 6.48
C GLN A 60 4.90 -5.63 7.61
N VAL A 61 3.57 -5.43 7.54
CA VAL A 61 2.64 -6.06 8.47
C VAL A 61 2.68 -7.56 8.20
N GLU A 62 3.44 -8.28 9.02
CA GLU A 62 3.37 -9.73 9.08
C GLU A 62 1.90 -10.15 9.25
N PRO A 63 1.41 -11.13 8.47
CA PRO A 63 0.02 -11.62 8.59
C PRO A 63 -0.33 -12.23 9.95
N GLY A 64 0.57 -12.20 10.94
CA GLY A 64 0.35 -12.63 12.33
C GLY A 64 0.16 -11.51 13.36
N ALA A 65 0.26 -10.22 12.99
CA ALA A 65 0.14 -9.14 13.97
C ALA A 65 -1.32 -8.72 14.29
N ALA A 66 -2.30 -9.18 13.50
CA ALA A 66 -3.72 -8.86 13.67
C ALA A 66 -4.54 -9.95 14.42
N ASP A 67 -3.89 -11.00 14.93
CA ASP A 67 -4.54 -12.00 15.79
C ASP A 67 -3.72 -12.22 17.07
N ARG A 68 -3.65 -11.19 17.92
CA ARG A 68 -3.68 -11.45 19.35
C ARG A 68 -5.12 -11.22 19.79
N PRO A 69 -5.96 -12.28 19.84
CA PRO A 69 -7.15 -12.18 20.65
C PRO A 69 -6.67 -11.87 22.06
N ASP A 70 -7.24 -10.78 22.58
CA ASP A 70 -7.30 -10.45 23.99
C ASP A 70 -7.58 -11.71 24.82
N ARG A 71 -6.52 -12.42 25.21
CA ARG A 71 -6.56 -13.55 26.12
C ARG A 71 -5.65 -13.24 27.27
N ARG A 72 -6.14 -12.38 28.16
CA ARG A 72 -5.89 -12.45 29.61
C ARG A 72 -6.86 -11.54 30.39
N HIS A 73 -8.15 -11.56 30.02
CA HIS A 73 -9.24 -11.42 30.99
C HIS A 73 -9.84 -12.81 31.22
N GLY A 74 -9.57 -13.43 32.37
CA GLY A 74 -10.17 -14.72 32.74
C GLY A 74 -9.18 -15.71 33.35
N GLY A 75 -8.84 -15.51 34.63
CA GLY A 75 -8.04 -16.47 35.41
C GLY A 75 -8.47 -16.45 36.87
N ARG A 76 -9.47 -17.27 37.18
CA ARG A 76 -9.95 -17.63 38.54
C ARG A 76 -8.83 -17.68 39.58
N ARG A 77 -9.06 -17.08 40.75
CA ARG A 77 -9.36 -17.78 42.00
C ARG A 77 -9.83 -16.80 43.06
#